data_AF-A0A2N1KQY1-F1
#
_entry.id   AF-A0A2N1KQY1-F1
#
_cell.length_a   1.000
_cell.length_b   1.000
_cell.length_c   1.000
_cell.angle_alpha   90.00
_cell.angle_beta   90.00
_cell.angle_gamma   90.00
#
_symmetry.space_group_name_H-M   'P 1'
#
loop_
_entity.id
_entity.type
_entity.pdbx_description
1 polymer ?
#
loop_
_entity_poly.entity_id
_entity_poly.type
_entity_poly.pdbx_seq_one_letter_code
_entity_poly.pdbx_strand_id
1 'polypeptide(L)'
;MTDIQIFILKYRTLVESKIGWRKSTDWQSQDFETLSEEIFKKTGVLLSPSTLKRIWGKVKYNSTPNLATLDALAQFVDFPNWRSFCSAQEEKTDPKPKERKKRGYRITLLVVAAVVALALIGFVLQKQSGRTLSYRHIRFSSQPVTQGVPNTVLFEYDASDSNADSVFIQQSWDERRRFKVDKHKHEYASTYYLPGYYRAKLVLNDSVVKEHDLFIESDWIGVLDKDPMPIYLPRELYFKAGGLGLEEADLIMDSKDYNQEVPTFVLTRVDKDMGIASENFELTMALQNTFTQVSAPCRQASVMLLGTGGVIEIPLSAPGCVGDLLLRLGEEEIAGNTHNLSSFGVDFTKAVQLKCMASAGVLTISLNEKLAFKGKFSKGIGRIVGVRIAFKGSGIVRDFKLKSPTLQVR
;
A
#
# COMPACT_ATOMS: atom_id res chain seq x y z
N MET A 1 8.62 32.00 9.83
CA MET A 1 7.92 31.86 8.54
C MET A 1 8.99 31.59 7.51
N THR A 2 8.87 30.51 6.75
CA THR A 2 9.79 30.20 5.65
C THR A 2 9.60 31.21 4.52
N ASP A 3 10.63 31.50 3.73
CA ASP A 3 10.57 32.47 2.61
C ASP A 3 9.39 32.17 1.66
N ILE A 4 9.10 30.89 1.44
CA ILE A 4 7.97 30.40 0.65
C ILE A 4 6.60 30.87 1.19
N GLN A 5 6.41 30.94 2.52
CA GLN A 5 5.15 31.38 3.11
C GLN A 5 4.89 32.88 2.84
N ILE A 6 5.94 33.69 2.80
CA ILE A 6 5.83 35.12 2.49
C ILE A 6 5.40 35.31 1.03
N PHE A 7 5.97 34.56 0.10
CA PHE A 7 5.59 34.60 -1.31
C PHE A 7 4.18 34.06 -1.55
N ILE A 8 3.74 33.03 -0.83
CA ILE A 8 2.36 32.55 -0.88
C ILE A 8 1.38 33.63 -0.41
N LEU A 9 1.70 34.39 0.63
CA LEU A 9 0.85 35.50 1.07
C LEU A 9 0.76 36.61 0.01
N LYS A 10 1.90 37.01 -0.57
CA LYS A 10 1.92 37.98 -1.68
C LYS A 10 1.11 37.49 -2.89
N TYR A 11 1.21 36.20 -3.21
CA TYR A 11 0.45 35.56 -4.28
C TYR A 11 -1.07 35.64 -4.04
N ARG A 12 -1.54 35.32 -2.83
CA ARG A 12 -2.97 35.39 -2.49
C ARG A 12 -3.54 36.80 -2.75
N THR A 13 -2.83 37.84 -2.33
CA THR A 13 -3.24 39.23 -2.53
C THR A 13 -3.29 39.61 -4.01
N LEU A 14 -2.36 39.12 -4.82
CA LEU A 14 -2.37 39.36 -6.27
C LEU A 14 -3.53 38.66 -6.97
N VAL A 15 -3.84 37.41 -6.58
CA VAL A 15 -4.99 36.68 -7.10
C VAL A 15 -6.29 37.39 -6.73
N GLU A 16 -6.47 37.79 -5.47
CA GLU A 16 -7.63 38.55 -5.01
C GLU A 16 -7.83 39.84 -5.81
N SER A 17 -6.75 40.58 -6.09
CA SER A 17 -6.79 41.78 -6.92
C SER A 17 -7.11 41.50 -8.40
N LYS A 18 -6.72 40.33 -8.91
CA LYS A 18 -6.87 39.98 -10.33
C LYS A 18 -8.27 39.47 -10.67
N ILE A 19 -8.88 38.70 -9.78
CA ILE A 19 -10.24 38.16 -9.95
C ILE A 19 -11.32 39.12 -9.47
N GLY A 20 -10.96 40.15 -8.68
CA GLY A 20 -11.89 41.17 -8.20
C GLY A 20 -12.90 40.67 -7.16
N TRP A 21 -12.64 39.52 -6.54
CA TRP A 21 -13.53 38.93 -5.54
C TRP A 21 -13.32 39.55 -4.15
N ARG A 22 -14.25 39.27 -3.22
CA ARG A 22 -14.11 39.62 -1.80
C ARG A 22 -12.89 38.92 -1.18
N LYS A 23 -12.46 39.35 0.01
CA LYS A 23 -11.30 38.77 0.71
C LYS A 23 -11.46 37.25 0.87
N SER A 24 -10.36 36.50 0.71
CA SER A 24 -10.38 35.04 0.81
C SER A 24 -10.75 34.47 2.19
N THR A 25 -10.89 35.33 3.21
CA THR A 25 -11.49 34.97 4.49
C THR A 25 -12.95 34.55 4.36
N ASP A 26 -13.67 35.06 3.35
CA ASP A 26 -15.11 34.89 3.21
C ASP A 26 -15.48 33.85 2.13
N TRP A 27 -14.48 33.27 1.45
CA TRP A 27 -14.70 32.31 0.37
C TRP A 27 -15.30 30.99 0.88
N GLN A 28 -16.33 30.53 0.17
CA GLN A 28 -17.00 29.25 0.35
C GLN A 28 -16.43 28.19 -0.59
N SER A 29 -16.87 26.93 -0.45
CA SER A 29 -16.37 25.82 -1.28
C SER A 29 -16.51 26.07 -2.78
N GLN A 30 -17.60 26.70 -3.20
CA GLN A 30 -17.89 26.99 -4.60
C GLN A 30 -16.91 28.00 -5.21
N ASP A 31 -16.45 28.99 -4.43
CA ASP A 31 -15.44 29.95 -4.89
C ASP A 31 -14.11 29.26 -5.25
N PHE A 32 -13.73 28.22 -4.49
CA PHE A 32 -12.53 27.44 -4.79
C PHE A 32 -12.69 26.51 -6.00
N GLU A 33 -13.92 26.12 -6.33
CA GLU A 33 -14.23 25.36 -7.56
C GLU A 33 -14.10 26.27 -8.78
N THR A 34 -14.71 27.46 -8.73
CA THR A 34 -14.59 28.47 -9.80
C THR A 34 -13.14 28.93 -9.98
N LEU A 35 -12.37 29.12 -8.90
CA LEU A 35 -10.95 29.47 -9.01
C LEU A 35 -10.11 28.33 -9.64
N SER A 36 -10.44 27.07 -9.33
CA SER A 36 -9.80 25.90 -9.95
C SER A 36 -10.03 25.89 -11.47
N GLU A 37 -11.25 26.17 -11.92
CA GLU A 37 -11.61 26.24 -13.34
C GLU A 37 -10.87 27.37 -14.06
N GLU A 38 -10.79 28.57 -13.46
CA GLU A 38 -10.09 29.72 -14.04
C GLU A 38 -8.56 29.48 -14.16
N ILE A 39 -7.95 28.83 -13.15
CA ILE A 39 -6.54 28.44 -13.22
C ILE A 39 -6.33 27.42 -14.33
N PHE A 40 -7.20 26.41 -14.43
CA PHE A 40 -7.11 25.39 -15.48
C PHE A 40 -7.24 25.98 -16.88
N LYS A 41 -8.23 26.86 -17.09
CA LYS A 41 -8.47 27.54 -18.37
C LYS A 41 -7.26 28.33 -18.88
N LYS A 42 -6.47 28.88 -17.96
CA LYS A 42 -5.32 29.73 -18.29
C LYS A 42 -3.99 28.98 -18.36
N THR A 43 -3.81 27.96 -17.52
CA THR A 43 -2.50 27.28 -17.36
C THR A 43 -2.48 25.86 -17.91
N GLY A 44 -3.65 25.28 -18.23
CA GLY A 44 -3.79 23.88 -18.64
C GLY A 44 -3.56 22.86 -17.50
N VAL A 45 -3.28 23.33 -16.28
CA VAL A 45 -3.00 22.47 -15.11
C VAL A 45 -4.20 22.49 -14.17
N LEU A 46 -4.77 21.31 -13.87
CA LEU A 46 -5.92 21.18 -12.99
C LEU A 46 -5.47 21.13 -11.52
N LEU A 47 -5.82 22.15 -10.74
CA LEU A 47 -5.55 22.20 -9.30
C LEU A 47 -6.83 21.96 -8.50
N SER A 48 -6.93 20.83 -7.79
CA SER A 48 -8.14 20.50 -7.05
C SER A 48 -8.55 21.62 -6.04
N PRO A 49 -9.86 21.82 -5.80
CA PRO A 49 -10.34 22.80 -4.81
C PRO A 49 -9.77 22.54 -3.40
N SER A 50 -9.49 21.29 -3.07
CA SER A 50 -8.85 20.91 -1.80
C SER A 50 -7.40 21.40 -1.69
N THR A 51 -6.66 21.41 -2.80
CA THR A 51 -5.30 21.94 -2.90
C THR A 51 -5.30 23.47 -2.73
N LEU A 52 -6.25 24.17 -3.36
CA LEU A 52 -6.41 25.61 -3.22
C LEU A 52 -6.82 26.00 -1.79
N LYS A 53 -7.75 25.28 -1.16
CA LYS A 53 -8.12 25.49 0.26
C LYS A 53 -6.93 25.36 1.22
N ARG A 54 -5.97 24.47 0.91
CA ARG A 54 -4.70 24.33 1.66
C ARG A 54 -3.77 25.51 1.41
N ILE A 55 -3.62 25.95 0.14
CA ILE A 55 -2.81 27.13 -0.23
C ILE A 55 -3.34 28.40 0.41
N TRP A 56 -4.65 28.51 0.64
CA TRP A 56 -5.31 29.63 1.33
C TRP A 56 -5.42 29.46 2.86
N GLY A 57 -4.99 28.32 3.41
CA GLY A 57 -4.96 28.08 4.86
C GLY A 57 -6.32 27.75 5.50
N LYS A 58 -7.33 27.36 4.70
CA LYS A 58 -8.66 26.91 5.19
C LYS A 58 -8.63 25.48 5.74
N VAL A 59 -7.63 24.69 5.36
CA VAL A 59 -7.40 23.31 5.83
C VAL A 59 -5.95 23.19 6.27
N LYS A 60 -5.69 22.50 7.39
CA LYS A 60 -4.32 22.26 7.88
C LYS A 60 -3.51 21.52 6.81
N TYR A 61 -2.34 22.05 6.48
CA TYR A 61 -1.44 21.50 5.48
C TYR A 61 -0.01 21.50 6.04
N ASN A 62 0.57 20.30 6.22
CA ASN A 62 1.84 20.10 6.92
C ASN A 62 3.03 19.93 5.96
N SER A 63 2.84 20.18 4.66
CA SER A 63 3.87 19.98 3.63
C SER A 63 3.97 21.23 2.74
N THR A 64 5.11 21.47 2.10
CA THR A 64 5.23 22.49 1.06
C THR A 64 4.62 21.96 -0.24
N PRO A 65 3.82 22.77 -0.98
CA PRO A 65 3.32 22.36 -2.30
C PRO A 65 4.45 21.94 -3.24
N ASN A 66 4.20 20.95 -4.11
CA ASN A 66 5.19 20.52 -5.10
C ASN A 66 5.48 21.66 -6.10
N LEU A 67 6.69 21.69 -6.67
CA LEU A 67 7.17 22.71 -7.59
C LEU A 67 6.24 22.90 -8.80
N ALA A 68 5.72 21.81 -9.37
CA ALA A 68 4.75 21.86 -10.47
C ALA A 68 3.46 22.61 -10.11
N THR A 69 3.00 22.48 -8.86
CA THR A 69 1.85 23.23 -8.36
C THR A 69 2.19 24.71 -8.19
N LEU A 70 3.39 25.03 -7.69
CA LEU A 70 3.84 26.40 -7.54
C LEU A 70 4.02 27.10 -8.90
N ASP A 71 4.53 26.40 -9.91
CA ASP A 71 4.68 26.94 -11.26
C ASP A 71 3.33 27.23 -11.92
N ALA A 72 2.34 26.34 -11.78
CA ALA A 72 0.98 26.58 -12.25
C ALA A 72 0.35 27.81 -11.57
N LEU A 73 0.58 28.00 -10.27
CA LEU A 73 0.11 29.20 -9.55
C LEU A 73 0.76 30.47 -10.13
N ALA A 74 2.07 30.47 -10.35
CA ALA A 74 2.79 31.61 -10.92
C ALA A 74 2.29 31.98 -12.33
N GLN A 75 2.03 30.99 -13.18
CA GLN A 75 1.52 31.19 -14.54
C GLN A 75 0.14 31.83 -14.56
N PHE A 76 -0.71 31.52 -13.59
CA PHE A 76 -2.02 32.16 -13.46
C PHE A 76 -1.90 33.69 -13.26
N VAL A 77 -0.89 34.14 -12.52
CA VAL A 77 -0.56 35.55 -12.27
C VAL A 77 0.41 36.16 -13.30
N ASP A 78 0.55 35.54 -14.48
CA ASP A 78 1.37 35.99 -15.63
C ASP A 78 2.88 35.92 -15.42
N PHE A 79 3.36 35.00 -14.57
CA PHE A 79 4.78 34.72 -14.42
C PHE A 79 5.16 33.35 -15.01
N PRO A 80 6.30 33.22 -15.72
CA PRO A 80 6.66 31.95 -16.37
C PRO A 80 6.78 30.74 -15.43
N ASN A 81 7.29 30.96 -14.21
CA ASN A 81 7.46 29.97 -13.17
C ASN A 81 7.55 30.64 -11.79
N TRP A 82 7.51 29.84 -10.72
CA TRP A 82 7.48 30.33 -9.34
C TRP A 82 8.73 31.11 -8.95
N ARG A 83 9.89 30.77 -9.52
CA ARG A 83 11.16 31.46 -9.24
C ARG A 83 11.18 32.87 -9.83
N SER A 84 10.66 33.06 -11.04
CA SER A 84 10.50 34.37 -11.67
C SER A 84 9.51 35.25 -10.90
N PHE A 85 8.45 34.64 -10.35
CA PHE A 85 7.52 35.33 -9.47
C PHE A 85 8.22 35.84 -8.19
N CYS A 86 8.99 34.99 -7.50
CA CYS A 86 9.70 35.40 -6.29
C CYS A 86 10.66 36.57 -6.55
N SER A 87 11.43 36.49 -7.63
CA SER A 87 12.40 37.52 -8.01
C SER A 87 11.73 38.87 -8.30
N ALA A 88 10.61 38.87 -9.03
CA ALA A 88 9.86 40.10 -9.31
C ALA A 88 9.18 40.71 -8.07
N GLN A 89 8.91 39.91 -7.04
CA GLN A 89 8.37 40.37 -5.75
C GLN A 89 9.46 40.85 -4.77
N GLU A 90 10.75 40.63 -5.09
CA GLU A 90 11.91 41.16 -4.39
C GLU A 90 12.35 42.52 -4.99
N GLU A 91 12.17 42.73 -6.30
CA GLU A 91 12.55 43.98 -6.98
C GLU A 91 11.64 45.19 -6.66
N LYS A 92 10.43 44.99 -6.12
CA LYS A 92 9.52 46.08 -5.71
C LYS A 92 9.85 46.73 -4.37
N THR A 93 11.13 46.84 -4.04
CA THR A 93 11.60 47.56 -2.85
C THR A 93 12.53 48.70 -3.25
N ASP A 94 11.94 49.82 -3.66
CA ASP A 94 12.65 51.09 -3.84
C ASP A 94 12.75 51.84 -2.48
N PRO A 95 13.64 52.84 -2.32
CA PRO A 95 14.79 52.72 -1.43
C PRO A 95 14.58 53.49 -0.11
N LYS A 96 15.14 52.97 0.99
CA LYS A 96 15.24 53.74 2.24
C LYS A 96 16.54 54.56 2.30
N PRO A 97 16.50 55.83 2.77
CA PRO A 97 17.67 56.70 2.81
C PRO A 97 18.64 56.34 3.94
N LYS A 98 19.88 56.83 3.75
CA LYS A 98 21.12 56.53 4.49
C LYS A 98 21.11 56.83 5.99
N GLU A 99 21.75 55.91 6.71
CA GLU A 99 22.56 55.98 7.93
C GLU A 99 22.10 56.76 9.18
N ARG A 100 22.18 56.09 10.34
CA ARG A 100 23.13 56.46 11.43
C ARG A 100 23.33 55.33 12.44
N LYS A 101 24.60 55.11 12.81
CA LYS A 101 25.08 54.07 13.75
C LYS A 101 24.46 54.21 15.16
N LYS A 102 23.92 53.13 15.73
CA LYS A 102 23.91 52.89 17.18
C LYS A 102 24.14 51.40 17.50
N ARG A 103 25.36 51.13 17.97
CA ARG A 103 25.87 49.84 18.47
C ARG A 103 25.36 49.69 19.91
N GLY A 104 24.29 48.92 20.12
CA GLY A 104 23.73 48.68 21.46
C GLY A 104 22.51 47.75 21.51
N TYR A 105 21.71 47.68 20.44
CA TYR A 105 20.44 46.91 20.44
C TYR A 105 20.57 45.47 19.92
N ARG A 106 21.70 45.09 19.30
CA ARG A 106 21.88 43.76 18.71
C ARG A 106 21.98 42.64 19.75
N ILE A 107 22.56 42.93 20.92
CA ILE A 107 22.68 41.92 21.99
C ILE A 107 21.33 41.69 22.65
N THR A 108 20.56 42.75 22.94
CA THR A 108 19.21 42.63 23.51
C THR A 108 18.25 41.88 22.60
N LEU A 109 18.33 42.09 21.28
CA LEU A 109 17.48 41.39 20.32
C LEU A 109 17.86 39.90 20.16
N LEU A 110 19.15 39.57 20.25
CA LEU A 110 19.61 38.17 20.26
C LEU A 110 19.22 37.45 21.56
N VAL A 111 19.26 38.14 22.70
CA VAL A 111 18.81 37.58 23.99
C VAL A 111 17.31 37.33 23.97
N VAL A 112 16.50 38.26 23.46
CA VAL A 112 15.05 38.04 23.32
C VAL A 112 14.74 36.91 22.34
N ALA A 113 15.43 36.82 21.20
CA ALA A 113 15.26 35.72 20.26
C ALA A 113 15.66 34.37 20.87
N ALA A 114 16.74 34.33 21.66
CA ALA A 114 17.16 33.13 22.38
C ALA A 114 16.16 32.73 23.47
N VAL A 115 15.59 33.69 24.22
CA VAL A 115 14.55 33.43 25.22
C VAL A 115 13.27 32.93 24.57
N VAL A 116 12.85 33.50 23.44
CA VAL A 116 11.68 33.02 22.67
C VAL A 116 11.95 31.64 22.07
N ALA A 117 13.15 31.39 21.55
CA ALA A 117 13.53 30.08 21.06
C ALA A 117 13.56 29.04 22.19
N LEU A 118 14.10 29.37 23.36
CA LEU A 118 14.10 28.52 24.55
C LEU A 118 12.69 28.30 25.10
N ALA A 119 11.81 29.31 25.05
CA ALA A 119 10.41 29.16 25.42
C ALA A 119 9.64 28.29 24.42
N LEU A 120 9.93 28.39 23.12
CA LEU A 120 9.36 27.52 22.09
C LEU A 120 9.90 26.09 22.20
N ILE A 121 11.19 25.91 22.46
CA ILE A 121 11.81 24.60 22.73
C ILE A 121 11.22 24.02 24.00
N GLY A 122 11.08 24.81 25.06
CA GLY A 122 10.42 24.41 26.31
C GLY A 122 8.96 24.02 26.09
N PHE A 123 8.21 24.76 25.29
CA PHE A 123 6.83 24.44 24.93
C PHE A 123 6.73 23.16 24.08
N VAL A 124 7.66 22.95 23.14
CA VAL A 124 7.73 21.72 22.33
C VAL A 124 8.11 20.51 23.18
N LEU A 125 9.10 20.65 24.06
CA LEU A 125 9.52 19.58 25.00
C LEU A 125 8.41 19.28 26.03
N GLN A 126 7.69 20.30 26.50
CA GLN A 126 6.54 20.13 27.40
C GLN A 126 5.36 19.44 26.68
N LYS A 127 5.14 19.73 25.40
CA LYS A 127 4.13 19.06 24.58
C LYS A 127 4.54 17.65 24.13
N GLN A 128 5.84 17.35 24.13
CA GLN A 128 6.38 16.00 23.95
C GLN A 128 6.30 15.13 25.22
N SER A 129 5.92 15.69 26.38
CA SER A 129 5.34 14.89 27.48
C SER A 129 3.91 14.47 27.13
N GLY A 130 3.74 13.79 26.00
CA GLY A 130 2.52 13.03 25.75
C GLY A 130 2.35 12.07 26.92
N ARG A 131 1.17 12.08 27.55
CA ARG A 131 0.84 11.15 28.66
C ARG A 131 1.31 9.75 28.25
N THR A 132 2.23 9.16 29.01
CA THR A 132 2.65 7.78 28.79
C THR A 132 1.41 6.91 28.74
N LEU A 133 1.26 6.13 27.67
CA LEU A 133 0.14 5.21 27.51
C LEU A 133 0.12 4.28 28.71
N SER A 134 -1.00 4.30 29.45
CA SER A 134 -1.25 3.51 30.63
C SER A 134 -2.56 2.77 30.44
N TYR A 135 -2.53 1.47 30.66
CA TYR A 135 -3.68 0.59 30.56
C TYR A 135 -3.56 -0.56 31.54
N ARG A 136 -4.69 -1.09 31.96
CA ARG A 136 -4.79 -2.32 32.76
C ARG A 136 -5.94 -3.17 32.22
N HIS A 137 -5.96 -4.45 32.57
CA HIS A 137 -7.06 -5.38 32.27
C HIS A 137 -7.50 -5.44 30.79
N ILE A 138 -6.58 -5.23 29.84
CA ILE A 138 -6.90 -5.30 28.41
C ILE A 138 -7.27 -6.73 28.00
N ARG A 139 -8.40 -6.86 27.31
CA ARG A 139 -8.86 -8.11 26.69
C ARG A 139 -8.87 -7.96 25.18
N PHE A 140 -8.46 -9.01 24.48
CA PHE A 140 -8.56 -9.09 23.03
C PHE A 140 -8.55 -10.56 22.61
N SER A 141 -9.59 -10.98 21.92
CA SER A 141 -9.75 -12.32 21.34
C SER A 141 -10.51 -12.22 20.04
N SER A 142 -10.46 -13.27 19.22
CA SER A 142 -11.22 -13.34 17.98
C SER A 142 -11.69 -14.75 17.69
N GLN A 143 -12.88 -14.88 17.13
CA GLN A 143 -13.44 -16.16 16.72
C GLN A 143 -14.12 -16.05 15.35
N PRO A 144 -13.69 -16.84 14.35
CA PRO A 144 -14.46 -17.04 13.12
C PRO A 144 -15.82 -17.68 13.43
N VAL A 145 -16.89 -17.20 12.80
CA VAL A 145 -18.25 -17.74 13.05
C VAL A 145 -18.55 -19.01 12.26
N THR A 146 -17.76 -19.29 11.22
CA THR A 146 -17.92 -20.47 10.36
C THR A 146 -16.56 -21.01 9.91
N GLN A 147 -16.56 -22.04 9.06
CA GLN A 147 -15.41 -22.53 8.31
C GLN A 147 -15.50 -22.06 6.85
N GLY A 148 -14.37 -21.91 6.16
CA GLY A 148 -14.34 -21.44 4.77
C GLY A 148 -14.54 -19.93 4.65
N VAL A 149 -15.04 -19.50 3.49
CA VAL A 149 -15.29 -18.09 3.14
C VAL A 149 -16.63 -17.91 2.41
N PRO A 150 -17.26 -16.73 2.49
CA PRO A 150 -16.88 -15.61 3.35
C PRO A 150 -17.05 -15.95 4.84
N ASN A 151 -16.24 -15.35 5.70
CA ASN A 151 -16.25 -15.65 7.12
C ASN A 151 -16.19 -14.38 7.97
N THR A 152 -17.20 -14.18 8.80
CA THR A 152 -17.19 -13.09 9.77
C THR A 152 -16.39 -13.53 11.00
N VAL A 153 -15.42 -12.71 11.39
CA VAL A 153 -14.70 -12.86 12.65
C VAL A 153 -15.27 -11.88 13.65
N LEU A 154 -15.68 -12.41 14.79
CA LEU A 154 -16.08 -11.62 15.95
C LEU A 154 -14.85 -11.38 16.81
N PHE A 155 -14.51 -10.10 16.98
CA PHE A 155 -13.47 -9.64 17.89
C PHE A 155 -14.10 -9.19 19.18
N GLU A 156 -13.73 -9.83 20.27
CA GLU A 156 -14.08 -9.39 21.62
C GLU A 156 -12.91 -8.61 22.20
N TYR A 157 -13.17 -7.44 22.76
CA TYR A 157 -12.13 -6.60 23.33
C TYR A 157 -12.59 -5.80 24.54
N ASP A 158 -11.64 -5.40 25.37
CA ASP A 158 -11.86 -4.41 26.41
C ASP A 158 -10.64 -3.49 26.49
N ALA A 159 -10.87 -2.22 26.19
CA ALA A 159 -9.88 -1.15 26.25
C ALA A 159 -10.34 0.01 27.15
N SER A 160 -11.38 -0.21 27.97
CA SER A 160 -12.03 0.82 28.78
C SER A 160 -11.10 1.36 29.87
N ASP A 161 -10.29 0.49 30.49
CA ASP A 161 -9.24 0.82 31.47
C ASP A 161 -7.94 1.24 30.78
N SER A 162 -8.04 2.26 29.90
CA SER A 162 -6.90 2.88 29.23
C SER A 162 -7.05 4.39 29.10
N ASN A 163 -5.90 5.09 29.15
CA ASN A 163 -5.82 6.52 28.85
C ASN A 163 -5.67 6.81 27.34
N ALA A 164 -5.95 5.83 26.47
CA ALA A 164 -5.82 5.98 25.03
C ALA A 164 -6.88 6.97 24.48
N ASP A 165 -6.46 7.80 23.53
CA ASP A 165 -7.32 8.73 22.79
C ASP A 165 -8.04 8.01 21.64
N SER A 166 -7.45 6.91 21.16
CA SER A 166 -8.01 6.11 20.08
C SER A 166 -7.67 4.63 20.25
N VAL A 167 -8.62 3.78 19.86
CA VAL A 167 -8.47 2.32 19.88
C VAL A 167 -8.75 1.81 18.48
N PHE A 168 -7.91 0.89 18.02
CA PHE A 168 -8.07 0.29 16.71
C PHE A 168 -7.92 -1.22 16.78
N ILE A 169 -8.65 -1.90 15.90
CA ILE A 169 -8.42 -3.29 15.58
C ILE A 169 -7.76 -3.34 14.21
N GLN A 170 -6.56 -3.92 14.16
CA GLN A 170 -5.84 -4.19 12.92
C GLN A 170 -6.09 -5.64 12.52
N GLN A 171 -6.66 -5.80 11.34
CA GLN A 171 -7.16 -7.08 10.83
C GLN A 171 -6.23 -7.72 9.79
N SER A 172 -5.30 -6.95 9.27
CA SER A 172 -4.35 -7.40 8.27
C SER A 172 -2.92 -7.07 8.68
N TRP A 173 -1.97 -7.62 7.93
CA TRP A 173 -0.57 -7.26 8.02
C TRP A 173 -0.29 -5.80 7.61
N ASP A 174 -1.22 -5.16 6.89
CA ASP A 174 -1.12 -3.76 6.47
C ASP A 174 -1.49 -2.82 7.63
N GLU A 175 -0.50 -2.13 8.18
CA GLU A 175 -0.68 -1.18 9.29
C GLU A 175 -1.61 -0.02 8.95
N ARG A 176 -1.85 0.25 7.67
CA ARG A 176 -2.78 1.30 7.21
C ARG A 176 -4.24 0.83 7.33
N ARG A 177 -4.49 -0.48 7.38
CA ARG A 177 -5.83 -1.08 7.48
C ARG A 177 -6.18 -1.32 8.95
N ARG A 178 -6.39 -0.22 9.67
CA ARG A 178 -6.88 -0.19 11.05
C ARG A 178 -8.33 0.27 11.08
N PHE A 179 -9.18 -0.44 11.79
CA PHE A 179 -10.55 0.01 12.04
C PHE A 179 -10.64 0.65 13.41
N LYS A 180 -11.07 1.91 13.47
CA LYS A 180 -11.23 2.63 14.74
C LYS A 180 -12.45 2.08 15.47
N VAL A 181 -12.26 1.67 16.71
CA VAL A 181 -13.32 1.18 17.59
C VAL A 181 -13.48 2.08 18.81
N ASP A 182 -14.64 1.98 19.47
CA ASP A 182 -14.91 2.70 20.71
C ASP A 182 -14.34 1.89 21.88
N LYS A 183 -13.55 2.50 22.75
CA LYS A 183 -12.94 1.83 23.91
C LYS A 183 -13.96 1.31 24.93
N HIS A 184 -15.19 1.83 24.91
CA HIS A 184 -16.29 1.44 25.79
C HIS A 184 -17.22 0.41 25.17
N LYS A 185 -16.99 0.01 23.91
CA LYS A 185 -17.64 -1.15 23.31
C LYS A 185 -16.76 -2.38 23.51
N HIS A 186 -17.37 -3.54 23.33
CA HIS A 186 -16.72 -4.82 23.60
C HIS A 186 -16.65 -5.78 22.42
N GLU A 187 -17.30 -5.43 21.31
CA GLU A 187 -17.41 -6.29 20.14
C GLU A 187 -17.17 -5.50 18.86
N TYR A 188 -16.52 -6.16 17.91
CA TYR A 188 -16.36 -5.70 16.54
C TYR A 188 -16.39 -6.89 15.59
N ALA A 189 -17.18 -6.80 14.53
CA ALA A 189 -17.29 -7.86 13.54
C ALA A 189 -16.65 -7.43 12.22
N SER A 190 -15.98 -8.35 11.55
CA SER A 190 -15.49 -8.10 10.19
C SER A 190 -15.47 -9.35 9.34
N THR A 191 -15.76 -9.17 8.06
CA THR A 191 -15.89 -10.28 7.11
C THR A 191 -14.67 -10.40 6.22
N TYR A 192 -14.12 -11.60 6.18
CA TYR A 192 -13.00 -11.99 5.33
C TYR A 192 -13.53 -12.74 4.13
N TYR A 193 -13.27 -12.22 2.93
CA TYR A 193 -13.74 -12.81 1.67
C TYR A 193 -12.72 -13.76 1.02
N LEU A 194 -11.49 -13.80 1.52
CA LEU A 194 -10.46 -14.73 1.08
C LEU A 194 -9.83 -15.43 2.29
N PRO A 195 -9.48 -16.71 2.15
CA PRO A 195 -8.75 -17.42 3.17
C PRO A 195 -7.35 -16.82 3.32
N GLY A 196 -6.84 -16.86 4.54
CA GLY A 196 -5.60 -16.20 4.89
C GLY A 196 -5.17 -16.43 6.32
N TYR A 197 -3.89 -16.14 6.56
CA TYR A 197 -3.34 -15.96 7.90
C TYR A 197 -3.19 -14.47 8.18
N TYR A 198 -3.61 -14.07 9.36
CA TYR A 198 -3.59 -12.69 9.83
C TYR A 198 -3.03 -12.66 11.26
N ARG A 199 -2.31 -11.59 11.59
CA ARG A 199 -1.99 -11.27 12.98
C ARG A 199 -2.92 -10.16 13.42
N ALA A 200 -3.97 -10.55 14.14
CA ALA A 200 -4.93 -9.60 14.69
C ALA A 200 -4.26 -8.78 15.79
N LYS A 201 -4.44 -7.46 15.78
CA LYS A 201 -3.84 -6.58 16.79
C LYS A 201 -4.87 -5.62 17.38
N LEU A 202 -4.83 -5.46 18.70
CA LEU A 202 -5.45 -4.34 19.39
C LEU A 202 -4.42 -3.24 19.56
N VAL A 203 -4.71 -2.07 19.01
CA VAL A 203 -3.81 -0.91 18.97
C VAL A 203 -4.42 0.22 19.78
N LEU A 204 -3.70 0.72 20.78
CA LEU A 204 -4.06 1.90 21.56
C LEU A 204 -3.18 3.08 21.13
N ASN A 205 -3.79 4.14 20.62
CA ASN A 205 -3.11 5.20 19.88
C ASN A 205 -2.29 4.60 18.72
N ASP A 206 -0.97 4.51 18.88
CA ASP A 206 -0.06 3.92 17.90
C ASP A 206 0.66 2.65 18.42
N SER A 207 0.35 2.20 19.65
CA SER A 207 1.01 1.06 20.29
C SER A 207 0.16 -0.20 20.19
N VAL A 208 0.74 -1.29 19.67
CA VAL A 208 0.15 -2.63 19.75
C VAL A 208 0.23 -3.11 21.20
N VAL A 209 -0.92 -3.37 21.83
CA VAL A 209 -0.98 -3.80 23.24
C VAL A 209 -1.30 -5.28 23.41
N LYS A 210 -1.98 -5.86 22.40
CA LYS A 210 -2.29 -7.29 22.31
C LYS A 210 -2.30 -7.69 20.84
N GLU A 211 -1.81 -8.90 20.58
CA GLU A 211 -1.92 -9.53 19.28
C GLU A 211 -1.99 -11.05 19.41
N HIS A 212 -2.61 -11.69 18.42
CA HIS A 212 -2.69 -13.14 18.31
C HIS A 212 -2.93 -13.56 16.86
N ASP A 213 -2.73 -14.84 16.61
CA ASP A 213 -2.90 -15.45 15.29
C ASP A 213 -4.38 -15.67 14.96
N LEU A 214 -4.77 -15.32 13.73
CA LEU A 214 -6.11 -15.51 13.20
C LEU A 214 -6.00 -16.22 11.84
N PHE A 215 -6.68 -17.36 11.73
CA PHE A 215 -6.73 -18.16 10.51
C PHE A 215 -8.14 -18.12 9.92
N ILE A 216 -8.24 -17.83 8.63
CA ILE A 216 -9.42 -18.08 7.82
C ILE A 216 -9.09 -19.27 6.93
N GLU A 217 -9.44 -20.46 7.42
CA GLU A 217 -9.09 -21.73 6.80
C GLU A 217 -10.07 -22.07 5.67
N SER A 218 -9.56 -22.72 4.62
CA SER A 218 -10.36 -23.30 3.55
C SER A 218 -9.60 -24.43 2.85
N ASP A 219 -10.32 -25.41 2.33
CA ASP A 219 -9.82 -26.22 1.21
C ASP A 219 -9.58 -25.32 -0.02
N TRP A 220 -9.17 -25.90 -1.15
CA TRP A 220 -9.07 -25.19 -2.41
C TRP A 220 -10.38 -24.50 -2.77
N ILE A 221 -10.31 -23.18 -2.94
CA ILE A 221 -11.36 -22.37 -3.54
C ILE A 221 -10.83 -21.70 -4.80
N GLY A 222 -11.71 -21.55 -5.78
CA GLY A 222 -11.48 -20.77 -7.00
C GLY A 222 -12.35 -19.52 -6.99
N VAL A 223 -11.75 -18.37 -7.29
CA VAL A 223 -12.45 -17.09 -7.38
C VAL A 223 -11.95 -16.26 -8.56
N LEU A 224 -12.77 -15.33 -9.03
CA LEU A 224 -12.30 -14.20 -9.83
C LEU A 224 -12.09 -13.00 -8.90
N ASP A 225 -10.89 -12.45 -8.91
CA ASP A 225 -10.51 -11.33 -8.05
C ASP A 225 -11.30 -10.08 -8.45
N LYS A 226 -11.91 -9.45 -7.46
CA LYS A 226 -12.73 -8.24 -7.61
C LYS A 226 -12.85 -7.55 -6.26
N ASP A 227 -12.64 -6.24 -6.24
CA ASP A 227 -12.86 -5.43 -5.03
C ASP A 227 -14.33 -4.98 -4.93
N PRO A 228 -14.93 -4.96 -3.72
CA PRO A 228 -14.39 -5.41 -2.44
C PRO A 228 -14.60 -6.91 -2.15
N MET A 229 -15.36 -7.60 -3.01
CA MET A 229 -15.74 -8.99 -2.85
C MET A 229 -15.46 -9.77 -4.14
N PRO A 230 -14.70 -10.87 -4.08
CA PRO A 230 -14.40 -11.70 -5.24
C PRO A 230 -15.64 -12.47 -5.68
N ILE A 231 -15.62 -12.93 -6.93
CA ILE A 231 -16.67 -13.80 -7.47
C ILE A 231 -16.28 -15.24 -7.17
N TYR A 232 -17.01 -15.91 -6.29
CA TYR A 232 -16.79 -17.33 -5.98
C TYR A 232 -17.23 -18.21 -7.14
N LEU A 233 -16.39 -19.18 -7.50
CA LEU A 233 -16.68 -20.15 -8.55
C LEU A 233 -17.19 -21.46 -7.94
N PRO A 234 -18.15 -22.15 -8.58
CA PRO A 234 -18.49 -23.53 -8.26
C PRO A 234 -17.27 -24.46 -8.35
N ARG A 235 -17.17 -25.43 -7.43
CA ARG A 235 -16.01 -26.32 -7.32
C ARG A 235 -15.75 -27.08 -8.62
N GLU A 236 -16.80 -27.49 -9.30
CA GLU A 236 -16.77 -28.28 -10.53
C GLU A 236 -16.14 -27.53 -11.70
N LEU A 237 -16.13 -26.18 -11.67
CA LEU A 237 -15.50 -25.37 -12.72
C LEU A 237 -13.97 -25.40 -12.63
N TYR A 238 -13.39 -25.49 -11.44
CA TYR A 238 -11.94 -25.45 -11.26
C TYR A 238 -11.34 -26.74 -10.71
N PHE A 239 -12.15 -27.72 -10.33
CA PHE A 239 -11.70 -29.02 -9.86
C PHE A 239 -12.04 -30.08 -10.92
N LYS A 240 -11.17 -30.22 -11.93
CA LYS A 240 -11.36 -31.14 -13.07
C LYS A 240 -10.37 -32.31 -13.00
N ALA A 241 -10.68 -33.43 -13.66
CA ALA A 241 -9.78 -34.59 -13.73
C ALA A 241 -8.39 -34.24 -14.30
N GLY A 242 -8.33 -33.21 -15.15
CA GLY A 242 -7.11 -32.71 -15.76
C GLY A 242 -6.32 -31.70 -14.92
N GLY A 243 -6.71 -31.38 -13.69
CA GLY A 243 -6.00 -30.43 -12.82
C GLY A 243 -6.92 -29.40 -12.13
N LEU A 244 -6.30 -28.53 -11.34
CA LEU A 244 -6.96 -27.42 -10.67
C LEU A 244 -6.87 -26.17 -11.54
N GLY A 245 -7.99 -25.62 -11.98
CA GLY A 245 -8.02 -24.33 -12.67
C GLY A 245 -9.08 -24.20 -13.76
N LEU A 246 -9.02 -23.07 -14.46
CA LEU A 246 -9.93 -22.73 -15.55
C LEU A 246 -9.24 -22.87 -16.89
N GLU A 247 -9.97 -23.34 -17.89
CA GLU A 247 -9.65 -23.18 -19.29
C GLU A 247 -10.18 -21.84 -19.81
N GLU A 248 -9.69 -21.37 -20.96
CA GLU A 248 -10.19 -20.12 -21.55
C GLU A 248 -11.69 -20.16 -21.84
N ALA A 249 -12.23 -21.32 -22.25
CA ALA A 249 -13.66 -21.49 -22.54
C ALA A 249 -14.56 -21.38 -21.29
N ASP A 250 -14.00 -21.53 -20.08
CA ASP A 250 -14.75 -21.34 -18.83
C ASP A 250 -14.95 -19.86 -18.50
N LEU A 251 -14.16 -18.95 -19.10
CA LEU A 251 -14.30 -17.51 -18.94
C LEU A 251 -15.26 -16.96 -20.00
N ILE A 252 -16.42 -16.50 -19.56
CA ILE A 252 -17.37 -15.80 -20.44
C ILE A 252 -16.83 -14.39 -20.69
N MET A 253 -16.10 -14.22 -21.77
CA MET A 253 -15.62 -12.93 -22.28
C MET A 253 -16.22 -12.65 -23.65
N ASP A 254 -16.62 -11.40 -23.88
CA ASP A 254 -17.02 -10.96 -25.21
C ASP A 254 -15.74 -10.69 -26.01
N SER A 255 -15.44 -11.57 -26.97
CA SER A 255 -14.27 -11.43 -27.84
C SER A 255 -14.29 -10.16 -28.69
N LYS A 256 -15.41 -9.43 -28.75
CA LYS A 256 -15.56 -8.16 -29.46
C LYS A 256 -15.46 -6.93 -28.56
N ASP A 257 -15.44 -7.11 -27.24
CA ASP A 257 -15.24 -6.02 -26.29
C ASP A 257 -13.77 -5.90 -25.87
N TYR A 258 -13.01 -5.11 -26.63
CA TYR A 258 -11.60 -4.84 -26.34
C TYR A 258 -11.38 -3.99 -25.08
N ASN A 259 -12.45 -3.42 -24.49
CA ASN A 259 -12.37 -2.68 -23.23
C ASN A 259 -12.70 -3.58 -22.02
N GLN A 260 -13.12 -4.83 -22.25
CA GLN A 260 -13.39 -5.75 -21.15
C GLN A 260 -12.10 -6.03 -20.37
N GLU A 261 -12.14 -5.71 -19.07
CA GLU A 261 -11.02 -6.02 -18.18
C GLU A 261 -10.87 -7.54 -18.05
N VAL A 262 -9.68 -8.04 -18.36
CA VAL A 262 -9.37 -9.47 -18.18
C VAL A 262 -9.36 -9.78 -16.68
N PRO A 263 -10.21 -10.69 -16.18
CA PRO A 263 -10.27 -10.98 -14.76
C PRO A 263 -8.98 -11.67 -14.30
N THR A 264 -8.67 -11.57 -13.01
CA THR A 264 -7.62 -12.39 -12.40
C THR A 264 -8.28 -13.60 -11.73
N PHE A 265 -8.01 -14.79 -12.25
CA PHE A 265 -8.44 -16.04 -11.61
C PHE A 265 -7.47 -16.40 -10.47
N VAL A 266 -8.01 -16.73 -9.30
CA VAL A 266 -7.23 -17.07 -8.12
C VAL A 266 -7.69 -18.41 -7.55
N LEU A 267 -6.74 -19.33 -7.38
CA LEU A 267 -6.87 -20.53 -6.57
C LEU A 267 -6.18 -20.30 -5.24
N THR A 268 -6.82 -20.63 -4.12
CA THR A 268 -6.18 -20.49 -2.82
C THR A 268 -6.65 -21.56 -1.84
N ARG A 269 -5.73 -21.97 -0.97
CA ARG A 269 -5.97 -22.92 0.12
C ARG A 269 -5.18 -22.45 1.33
N VAL A 270 -5.80 -22.44 2.50
CA VAL A 270 -5.17 -22.11 3.78
C VAL A 270 -5.58 -23.14 4.82
N ASP A 271 -4.59 -23.68 5.50
CA ASP A 271 -4.73 -24.81 6.39
C ASP A 271 -3.65 -24.66 7.47
N LYS A 272 -4.08 -24.42 8.73
CA LYS A 272 -3.13 -24.19 9.82
C LYS A 272 -2.24 -25.42 10.08
N ASP A 273 -2.74 -26.61 9.75
CA ASP A 273 -2.07 -27.88 9.98
C ASP A 273 -1.05 -28.19 8.88
N MET A 274 -1.04 -27.44 7.78
CA MET A 274 0.02 -27.49 6.76
C MET A 274 1.38 -27.23 7.41
N GLY A 275 1.53 -26.12 8.12
CA GLY A 275 2.62 -25.84 9.06
C GLY A 275 4.07 -26.15 8.61
N ILE A 276 4.42 -26.12 7.32
CA ILE A 276 5.77 -26.51 6.88
C ILE A 276 6.77 -25.38 7.19
N ALA A 277 7.90 -25.70 7.81
CA ALA A 277 8.95 -24.72 8.08
C ALA A 277 9.51 -24.14 6.77
N SER A 278 9.46 -22.81 6.61
CA SER A 278 9.91 -22.14 5.38
C SER A 278 11.42 -22.23 5.16
N GLU A 279 12.19 -22.59 6.18
CA GLU A 279 13.64 -22.79 6.11
C GLU A 279 14.00 -24.13 5.47
N ASN A 280 13.05 -25.08 5.43
CA ASN A 280 13.24 -26.42 4.88
C ASN A 280 11.96 -26.97 4.23
N PHE A 281 11.74 -26.59 2.96
CA PHE A 281 10.60 -27.05 2.17
C PHE A 281 10.98 -27.36 0.72
N GLU A 282 10.17 -28.20 0.08
CA GLU A 282 10.15 -28.39 -1.37
C GLU A 282 8.71 -28.22 -1.87
N LEU A 283 8.53 -27.28 -2.80
CA LEU A 283 7.33 -27.04 -3.58
C LEU A 283 7.58 -27.50 -5.02
N THR A 284 6.67 -28.32 -5.56
CA THR A 284 6.63 -28.68 -6.98
C THR A 284 5.23 -28.55 -7.53
N MET A 285 5.10 -28.06 -8.76
CA MET A 285 3.85 -28.09 -9.53
C MET A 285 4.12 -27.91 -11.02
N ALA A 286 3.18 -28.33 -11.86
CA ALA A 286 3.10 -27.91 -13.24
C ALA A 286 2.02 -26.85 -13.38
N LEU A 287 2.32 -25.68 -13.95
CA LEU A 287 1.35 -24.61 -14.14
C LEU A 287 1.36 -24.05 -15.55
N GLN A 288 0.20 -23.63 -16.05
CA GLN A 288 0.04 -23.03 -17.36
C GLN A 288 -1.01 -21.92 -17.27
N ASN A 289 -0.65 -20.68 -17.60
CA ASN A 289 -1.66 -19.69 -17.94
C ASN A 289 -2.25 -20.09 -19.30
N THR A 290 -3.54 -20.40 -19.38
CA THR A 290 -4.18 -20.91 -20.61
C THR A 290 -4.86 -19.82 -21.43
N PHE A 291 -4.81 -18.57 -20.99
CA PHE A 291 -5.44 -17.45 -21.66
C PHE A 291 -4.62 -17.00 -22.87
N THR A 292 -5.24 -17.00 -24.06
CA THR A 292 -4.54 -16.73 -25.33
C THR A 292 -4.98 -15.44 -26.02
N GLN A 293 -5.96 -14.72 -25.47
CA GLN A 293 -6.47 -13.49 -26.09
C GLN A 293 -5.48 -12.34 -26.00
N VAL A 294 -5.50 -11.49 -27.03
CA VAL A 294 -4.62 -10.32 -27.18
C VAL A 294 -4.78 -9.27 -26.08
N SER A 295 -5.88 -9.32 -25.31
CA SER A 295 -6.16 -8.40 -24.19
C SER A 295 -5.26 -8.64 -22.95
N ALA A 296 -4.58 -9.78 -22.85
CA ALA A 296 -3.58 -10.04 -21.80
C ALA A 296 -2.30 -10.70 -22.36
N PRO A 297 -1.51 -9.97 -23.17
CA PRO A 297 -0.36 -10.54 -23.89
C PRO A 297 0.74 -11.07 -22.95
N CYS A 298 0.83 -10.52 -21.74
CA CYS A 298 1.83 -10.95 -20.75
C CYS A 298 1.52 -12.30 -20.11
N ARG A 299 0.27 -12.79 -20.20
CA ARG A 299 -0.16 -14.09 -19.63
C ARG A 299 0.37 -14.31 -18.21
N GLN A 300 0.27 -13.29 -17.37
CA GLN A 300 0.88 -13.31 -16.04
C GLN A 300 0.31 -14.44 -15.18
N ALA A 301 1.18 -15.07 -14.42
CA ALA A 301 0.82 -16.02 -13.38
C ALA A 301 1.69 -15.77 -12.15
N SER A 302 1.18 -16.05 -10.96
CA SER A 302 1.99 -16.03 -9.74
C SER A 302 1.66 -17.20 -8.82
N VAL A 303 2.69 -17.71 -8.15
CA VAL A 303 2.57 -18.72 -7.10
C VAL A 303 3.06 -18.11 -5.80
N MET A 304 2.16 -17.98 -4.85
CA MET A 304 2.41 -17.37 -3.56
C MET A 304 2.29 -18.41 -2.44
N LEU A 305 3.35 -18.59 -1.66
CA LEU A 305 3.32 -19.30 -0.39
C LEU A 305 3.01 -18.32 0.74
N LEU A 306 1.99 -18.64 1.52
CA LEU A 306 1.52 -17.83 2.64
C LEU A 306 2.20 -18.33 3.92
N GLY A 307 3.05 -17.51 4.51
CA GLY A 307 3.77 -17.81 5.75
C GLY A 307 3.30 -16.98 6.93
N THR A 308 3.56 -17.46 8.15
CA THR A 308 3.24 -16.71 9.38
C THR A 308 4.08 -15.46 9.62
N GLY A 309 5.18 -15.29 8.86
CA GLY A 309 6.10 -14.15 8.93
C GLY A 309 6.25 -13.37 7.61
N GLY A 310 5.50 -13.73 6.56
CA GLY A 310 5.62 -13.10 5.25
C GLY A 310 5.12 -14.00 4.13
N VAL A 311 5.45 -13.65 2.88
CA VAL A 311 5.08 -14.45 1.71
C VAL A 311 6.29 -14.69 0.81
N ILE A 312 6.28 -15.80 0.09
CA ILE A 312 7.12 -16.00 -1.09
C ILE A 312 6.20 -15.88 -2.29
N GLU A 313 6.43 -14.95 -3.21
CA GLU A 313 5.64 -14.78 -4.42
C GLU A 313 6.54 -14.95 -5.65
N ILE A 314 6.30 -16.02 -6.40
CA ILE A 314 7.06 -16.39 -7.60
C ILE A 314 6.24 -15.94 -8.83
N PRO A 315 6.66 -14.87 -9.52
CA PRO A 315 5.97 -14.39 -10.71
C PRO A 315 6.44 -15.14 -11.96
N LEU A 316 5.55 -15.30 -12.94
CA LEU A 316 5.83 -15.80 -14.28
C LEU A 316 5.07 -14.96 -15.30
N SER A 317 5.65 -14.77 -16.48
CA SER A 317 4.97 -14.11 -17.61
C SER A 317 5.51 -14.61 -18.94
N ALA A 318 4.90 -14.17 -20.03
CA ALA A 318 5.55 -14.22 -21.34
C ALA A 318 6.92 -13.50 -21.28
N PRO A 319 7.93 -13.92 -22.07
CA PRO A 319 9.28 -13.37 -22.00
C PRO A 319 9.38 -11.86 -22.22
N GLY A 320 8.47 -11.28 -23.01
CA GLY A 320 8.44 -9.84 -23.28
C GLY A 320 8.01 -8.97 -22.09
N CYS A 321 7.42 -9.54 -21.05
CA CYS A 321 6.87 -8.80 -19.90
C CYS A 321 7.65 -8.99 -18.61
N VAL A 322 8.86 -9.55 -18.66
CA VAL A 322 9.66 -9.82 -17.45
C VAL A 322 10.01 -8.56 -16.65
N GLY A 323 9.96 -7.38 -17.29
CA GLY A 323 10.16 -6.08 -16.63
C GLY A 323 9.08 -5.73 -15.61
N ASP A 324 7.88 -6.28 -15.75
CA ASP A 324 6.73 -6.02 -14.87
C ASP A 324 6.66 -6.99 -13.67
N LEU A 325 7.58 -7.95 -13.60
CA LEU A 325 7.58 -8.97 -12.56
C LEU A 325 8.17 -8.45 -11.24
N LEU A 326 7.63 -8.94 -10.14
CA LEU A 326 8.14 -8.71 -8.79
C LEU A 326 8.27 -10.05 -8.07
N LEU A 327 9.50 -10.53 -7.89
CA LEU A 327 9.78 -11.69 -7.06
C LEU A 327 9.87 -11.24 -5.61
N ARG A 328 9.02 -11.80 -4.73
CA ARG A 328 9.03 -11.48 -3.30
C ARG A 328 9.48 -12.68 -2.48
N LEU A 329 10.45 -12.48 -1.59
CA LEU A 329 11.02 -13.50 -0.71
C LEU A 329 11.01 -12.96 0.74
N GLY A 330 9.85 -12.98 1.39
CA GLY A 330 9.66 -12.34 2.69
C GLY A 330 9.73 -10.82 2.56
N GLU A 331 10.72 -10.20 3.21
CA GLU A 331 10.96 -8.74 3.14
C GLU A 331 11.72 -8.32 1.88
N GLU A 332 12.37 -9.26 1.17
CA GLU A 332 13.14 -8.96 -0.03
C GLU A 332 12.22 -8.91 -1.25
N GLU A 333 12.34 -7.85 -2.04
CA GLU A 333 11.62 -7.65 -3.28
C GLU A 333 12.61 -7.41 -4.43
N ILE A 334 12.49 -8.21 -5.49
CA ILE A 334 13.36 -8.17 -6.66
C ILE A 334 12.48 -7.82 -7.86
N ALA A 335 12.58 -6.58 -8.32
CA ALA A 335 11.75 -6.05 -9.41
C ALA A 335 12.43 -6.21 -10.78
N GLY A 336 11.68 -6.68 -11.78
CA GLY A 336 12.17 -6.94 -13.14
C GLY A 336 12.61 -5.70 -13.91
N ASN A 337 12.14 -4.52 -13.52
CA ASN A 337 12.54 -3.24 -14.11
C ASN A 337 13.93 -2.77 -13.65
N THR A 338 14.49 -3.39 -12.61
CA THR A 338 15.81 -3.04 -12.03
C THR A 338 16.74 -4.26 -11.93
N HIS A 339 16.20 -5.47 -12.09
CA HIS A 339 16.93 -6.73 -12.00
C HIS A 339 16.56 -7.65 -13.17
N ASN A 340 17.52 -8.46 -13.62
CA ASN A 340 17.26 -9.40 -14.70
C ASN A 340 16.43 -10.59 -14.21
N LEU A 341 15.12 -10.57 -14.46
CA LEU A 341 14.19 -11.67 -14.23
C LEU A 341 13.86 -12.48 -15.50
N SER A 342 14.71 -12.43 -16.54
CA SER A 342 14.47 -13.14 -17.81
C SER A 342 14.20 -14.65 -17.66
N SER A 343 14.76 -15.30 -16.63
CA SER A 343 14.52 -16.72 -16.37
C SER A 343 13.08 -17.03 -15.93
N PHE A 344 12.32 -16.03 -15.46
CA PHE A 344 10.90 -16.13 -15.13
C PHE A 344 9.98 -15.84 -16.33
N GLY A 345 10.57 -15.46 -17.47
CA GLY A 345 9.89 -15.39 -18.76
C GLY A 345 9.73 -16.78 -19.36
N VAL A 346 8.50 -17.25 -19.49
CA VAL A 346 8.18 -18.63 -19.88
C VAL A 346 7.23 -18.68 -21.06
N ASP A 347 7.35 -19.75 -21.86
CA ASP A 347 6.39 -20.05 -22.92
C ASP A 347 5.25 -20.92 -22.38
N PHE A 348 4.07 -20.33 -22.24
CA PHE A 348 2.84 -20.99 -21.81
C PHE A 348 2.10 -21.74 -22.94
N THR A 349 2.74 -22.02 -24.10
CA THR A 349 2.24 -23.02 -25.05
C THR A 349 2.17 -24.42 -24.43
N LYS A 350 3.01 -24.69 -23.43
CA LYS A 350 3.02 -25.91 -22.61
C LYS A 350 3.01 -25.56 -21.12
N ALA A 351 2.70 -26.55 -20.30
CA ALA A 351 2.83 -26.41 -18.85
C ALA A 351 4.30 -26.22 -18.44
N VAL A 352 4.52 -25.31 -17.51
CA VAL A 352 5.82 -24.99 -16.93
C VAL A 352 5.98 -25.81 -15.65
N GLN A 353 7.08 -26.53 -15.52
CA GLN A 353 7.42 -27.25 -14.29
C GLN A 353 8.12 -26.30 -13.33
N LEU A 354 7.45 -25.92 -12.25
CA LEU A 354 7.99 -25.10 -11.18
C LEU A 354 8.48 -25.98 -10.04
N LYS A 355 9.74 -25.76 -9.63
CA LYS A 355 10.30 -26.30 -8.39
C LYS A 355 10.90 -25.18 -7.56
N CYS A 356 10.45 -25.04 -6.32
CA CYS A 356 11.01 -24.11 -5.35
C CYS A 356 11.45 -24.88 -4.10
N MET A 357 12.67 -24.65 -3.65
CA MET A 357 13.20 -25.29 -2.44
C MET A 357 13.89 -24.27 -1.56
N ALA A 358 13.72 -24.41 -0.26
CA ALA A 358 14.58 -23.77 0.73
C ALA A 358 15.29 -24.85 1.54
N SER A 359 16.59 -24.72 1.72
CA SER A 359 17.39 -25.56 2.61
C SER A 359 18.69 -24.86 2.96
N ALA A 360 19.17 -25.07 4.20
CA ALA A 360 20.44 -24.51 4.68
C ALA A 360 20.57 -22.99 4.46
N GLY A 361 19.47 -22.23 4.60
CA GLY A 361 19.45 -20.78 4.44
C GLY A 361 19.59 -20.29 3.00
N VAL A 362 19.38 -21.16 2.00
CA VAL A 362 19.39 -20.84 0.58
C VAL A 362 18.06 -21.23 -0.04
N LEU A 363 17.48 -20.34 -0.84
CA LEU A 363 16.30 -20.62 -1.65
C LEU A 363 16.67 -20.74 -3.12
N THR A 364 16.18 -21.78 -3.78
CA THR A 364 16.38 -22.04 -5.20
C THR A 364 15.04 -22.19 -5.90
N ILE A 365 14.88 -21.52 -7.04
CA ILE A 365 13.73 -21.66 -7.93
C ILE A 365 14.24 -22.18 -9.27
N SER A 366 13.62 -23.24 -9.76
CA SER A 366 13.89 -23.82 -11.07
C SER A 366 12.60 -23.90 -11.88
N LEU A 367 12.72 -23.61 -13.18
CA LEU A 367 11.63 -23.66 -14.16
C LEU A 367 12.07 -24.59 -15.28
N ASN A 368 11.28 -25.63 -15.57
CA ASN A 368 11.61 -26.66 -16.56
C ASN A 368 13.04 -27.22 -16.36
N GLU A 369 13.36 -27.60 -15.11
CA GLU A 369 14.67 -28.14 -14.67
C GLU A 369 15.85 -27.15 -14.75
N LYS A 370 15.65 -25.95 -15.30
CA LYS A 370 16.67 -24.90 -15.34
C LYS A 370 16.60 -24.02 -14.11
N LEU A 371 17.74 -23.76 -13.47
CA LEU A 371 17.85 -22.82 -12.35
C LEU A 371 17.47 -21.40 -12.82
N ALA A 372 16.42 -20.85 -12.24
CA ALA A 372 15.93 -19.50 -12.53
C ALA A 372 16.38 -18.48 -11.47
N PHE A 373 16.50 -18.91 -10.20
CA PHE A 373 16.95 -18.07 -9.11
C PHE A 373 17.65 -18.88 -8.02
N LYS A 374 18.67 -18.27 -7.40
CA LYS A 374 19.33 -18.77 -6.18
C LYS A 374 19.71 -17.57 -5.32
N GLY A 375 19.24 -17.56 -4.08
CA GLY A 375 19.45 -16.45 -3.16
C GLY A 375 19.53 -16.88 -1.70
N LYS A 376 20.01 -15.96 -0.86
CA LYS A 376 20.03 -16.15 0.60
C LYS A 376 18.59 -16.09 1.11
N PHE A 377 18.23 -17.01 1.99
CA PHE A 377 16.89 -17.12 2.58
C PHE A 377 16.97 -17.54 4.04
N SER A 378 17.69 -16.75 4.84
CA SER A 378 17.98 -17.08 6.24
C SER A 378 16.89 -16.67 7.22
N LYS A 379 16.09 -15.63 6.91
CA LYS A 379 15.00 -15.16 7.79
C LYS A 379 13.72 -16.00 7.63
N GLY A 380 13.54 -16.67 6.49
CA GLY A 380 12.32 -17.41 6.20
C GLY A 380 11.08 -16.52 6.08
N ILE A 381 9.92 -17.16 5.99
CA ILE A 381 8.59 -16.58 6.14
C ILE A 381 7.81 -17.26 7.28
N GLY A 382 8.51 -17.87 8.24
CA GLY A 382 7.91 -18.64 9.33
C GLY A 382 7.38 -20.00 8.88
N ARG A 383 6.17 -20.37 9.32
CA ARG A 383 5.50 -21.61 8.88
C ARG A 383 4.64 -21.31 7.66
N ILE A 384 4.80 -22.10 6.60
CA ILE A 384 3.93 -22.09 5.43
C ILE A 384 2.60 -22.72 5.83
N VAL A 385 1.53 -21.93 5.72
CA VAL A 385 0.17 -22.26 6.14
C VAL A 385 -0.84 -22.15 5.00
N GLY A 386 -0.38 -21.79 3.80
CA GLY A 386 -1.25 -21.73 2.65
C GLY A 386 -0.53 -21.47 1.35
N VAL A 387 -1.29 -21.58 0.28
CA VAL A 387 -0.85 -21.30 -1.08
C VAL A 387 -1.92 -20.48 -1.80
N ARG A 388 -1.49 -19.59 -2.67
CA ARG A 388 -2.33 -18.83 -3.59
C ARG A 388 -1.69 -18.83 -4.97
N ILE A 389 -2.46 -19.17 -5.99
CA ILE A 389 -2.01 -19.21 -7.37
C ILE A 389 -2.95 -18.29 -8.15
N ALA A 390 -2.38 -17.30 -8.82
CA ALA A 390 -3.15 -16.34 -9.59
C ALA A 390 -2.76 -16.41 -11.07
N PHE A 391 -3.75 -16.23 -11.94
CA PHE A 391 -3.58 -16.15 -13.39
C PHE A 391 -4.34 -14.92 -13.90
N LYS A 392 -3.69 -14.07 -14.70
CA LYS A 392 -4.43 -13.08 -15.49
C LYS A 392 -5.16 -13.84 -16.61
N GLY A 393 -6.48 -13.83 -16.57
CA GLY A 393 -7.33 -14.69 -17.40
C GLY A 393 -7.53 -16.07 -16.78
N SER A 394 -7.29 -17.12 -17.54
CA SER A 394 -7.44 -18.52 -17.16
C SER A 394 -6.09 -19.23 -16.95
N GLY A 395 -6.09 -20.33 -16.21
CA GLY A 395 -4.90 -21.13 -16.01
C GLY A 395 -5.17 -22.41 -15.24
N ILE A 396 -4.28 -23.38 -15.42
CA ILE A 396 -4.39 -24.74 -14.88
C ILE A 396 -3.11 -25.07 -14.10
N VAL A 397 -3.29 -25.79 -12.99
CA VAL A 397 -2.25 -26.33 -12.13
C VAL A 397 -2.43 -27.84 -12.02
N ARG A 398 -1.32 -28.59 -12.12
CA ARG A 398 -1.25 -30.04 -11.92
C ARG A 398 -0.13 -30.37 -10.95
N ASP A 399 -0.21 -31.56 -10.36
CA ASP A 399 0.87 -32.16 -9.57
C ASP A 399 1.39 -31.29 -8.42
N PHE A 400 0.53 -30.45 -7.83
CA PHE A 400 0.87 -29.63 -6.67
C PHE A 400 1.31 -30.52 -5.51
N LYS A 401 2.55 -30.32 -5.05
CA LYS A 401 3.11 -30.97 -3.86
C LYS A 401 3.91 -29.95 -3.08
N LEU A 402 3.64 -29.88 -1.77
CA LEU A 402 4.43 -29.13 -0.82
C LEU A 402 4.77 -30.08 0.33
N LYS A 403 6.06 -30.21 0.64
CA LYS A 403 6.54 -31.12 1.69
C LYS A 403 7.77 -30.56 2.38
N SER A 404 8.04 -31.04 3.59
CA SER A 404 9.37 -30.90 4.17
C SER A 404 10.27 -31.99 3.57
N PRO A 405 11.47 -31.66 3.05
CA PRO A 405 12.43 -32.64 2.60
C PRO A 405 12.79 -33.58 3.75
N THR A 406 12.62 -34.89 3.56
CA THR A 406 13.15 -35.88 4.50
C THR A 406 14.67 -35.73 4.52
N LEU A 407 15.26 -35.48 5.69
CA LEU A 407 16.70 -35.59 5.87
C LEU A 407 17.09 -37.02 5.46
N GLN A 408 17.72 -37.19 4.30
CA GLN A 408 18.46 -38.40 4.05
C GLN A 408 19.64 -38.37 5.02
N VAL A 409 19.47 -39.03 6.16
CA VAL A 409 20.57 -39.39 7.04
C VAL A 409 21.51 -40.24 6.20
N ARG A 410 22.61 -39.63 5.75
CA ARG A 410 23.73 -40.34 5.14
C ARG A 410 24.59 -40.97 6.22
#